data_AF-A0AB38H9W1-F1
#
_entry.id   AF-A0AB38H9W1-F1
#
_cell.length_a   1.000
_cell.length_b   1.000
_cell.length_c   1.000
_cell.angle_alpha   90.00
_cell.angle_beta   90.00
_cell.angle_gamma   90.00
#
_symmetry.space_group_name_H-M   'P 1'
#
loop_
_entity.id
_entity.type
_entity.pdbx_description
1 polymer ?
#
loop_
_entity_poly.entity_id
_entity_poly.type
_entity_poly.pdbx_seq_one_letter_code
_entity_poly.pdbx_strand_id
1 'polypeptide(L)'
;MGEIGCTLSHISLYKKIFNDNNIGNDDFVLVSEDDILFSEHFWDVLSKLEKQTINADLLVLGESKVSSFSCKKIEIKAPLSLRPLNKKVEYRNFVYGYPSHYYYAGTVCYLIKKSAIAKFPIHNNNTLPYWLADDFSLFYKEFGIKTKMLRPIIAIENPILESNLENNRSIISPRPKKYRRKIMFLLKYPFKKIIAIIINILR
;
A
#
# COMPACT_ATOMS: atom_id res chain seq x y z
N MET A 1 -7.64 14.94 -13.24
CA MET A 1 -7.62 13.71 -14.07
C MET A 1 -6.73 12.57 -13.52
N GLY A 2 -5.91 12.77 -12.46
CA GLY A 2 -4.89 11.78 -12.05
C GLY A 2 -5.36 10.42 -11.52
N GLU A 3 -6.28 10.37 -10.54
CA GLU A 3 -6.62 9.10 -9.84
C GLU A 3 -7.49 8.14 -10.69
N ILE A 4 -8.42 8.68 -11.48
CA ILE A 4 -9.21 7.88 -12.44
C ILE A 4 -8.30 7.30 -13.52
N GLY A 5 -7.38 8.10 -14.06
CA GLY A 5 -6.39 7.64 -15.03
C GLY A 5 -5.51 6.53 -14.45
N CYS A 6 -5.00 6.72 -13.24
CA CYS A 6 -4.24 5.70 -12.52
C CYS A 6 -5.05 4.39 -12.36
N THR A 7 -6.33 4.50 -12.00
CA THR A 7 -7.23 3.34 -11.86
C THR A 7 -7.43 2.60 -13.17
N LEU A 8 -7.68 3.32 -14.27
CA LEU A 8 -7.86 2.69 -15.59
C LEU A 8 -6.57 2.00 -16.08
N SER A 9 -5.40 2.59 -15.83
CA SER A 9 -4.10 1.98 -16.12
C SER A 9 -3.91 0.68 -15.33
N HIS A 10 -4.25 0.69 -14.04
CA HIS A 10 -4.21 -0.50 -13.19
C HIS A 10 -5.18 -1.59 -13.65
N ILE A 11 -6.41 -1.23 -14.02
CA ILE A 11 -7.39 -2.19 -14.58
C ILE A 11 -6.85 -2.82 -15.86
N SER A 12 -6.24 -2.04 -16.75
CA SER A 12 -5.62 -2.54 -17.97
C SER A 12 -4.48 -3.52 -17.67
N LEU A 13 -3.60 -3.18 -16.72
CA LEU A 13 -2.52 -4.05 -16.26
C LEU A 13 -3.06 -5.35 -15.64
N TYR A 14 -4.06 -5.26 -14.77
CA TYR A 14 -4.69 -6.42 -14.14
C TYR A 14 -5.32 -7.36 -15.17
N LYS A 15 -5.98 -6.83 -16.20
CA LYS A 15 -6.48 -7.65 -17.32
C LYS A 15 -5.36 -8.41 -18.03
N LYS A 16 -4.20 -7.77 -18.24
CA LYS A 16 -3.02 -8.42 -18.86
C LYS A 16 -2.50 -9.56 -17.98
N ILE A 17 -2.28 -9.30 -16.68
CA ILE A 17 -1.80 -10.30 -15.72
C ILE A 17 -2.78 -11.48 -15.63
N PHE A 18 -4.08 -11.19 -15.55
CA PHE A 18 -5.11 -12.21 -15.44
C PHE A 18 -5.15 -13.14 -16.67
N ASN A 19 -4.97 -12.58 -17.86
CA ASN A 19 -4.99 -13.33 -19.12
C ASN A 19 -3.65 -13.99 -19.48
N ASP A 20 -2.57 -13.74 -18.72
CA ASP A 20 -1.27 -14.35 -18.98
C ASP A 20 -1.19 -15.76 -18.37
N ASN A 21 -1.17 -16.79 -19.21
CA ASN A 21 -1.13 -18.19 -18.78
C ASN A 21 0.22 -18.62 -18.16
N ASN A 22 1.27 -17.81 -18.27
CA ASN A 22 2.56 -18.10 -17.64
C ASN A 22 2.61 -17.71 -16.16
N ILE A 23 1.60 -16.96 -15.68
CA ILE A 23 1.48 -16.55 -14.29
C ILE A 23 0.48 -17.47 -13.61
N GLY A 24 0.93 -18.22 -12.60
CA GLY A 24 0.11 -19.06 -11.75
C GLY A 24 -0.84 -18.26 -10.87
N ASN A 25 -1.93 -18.87 -10.41
CA ASN A 25 -2.93 -18.19 -9.57
C ASN A 25 -2.38 -17.71 -8.23
N ASP A 26 -1.40 -18.41 -7.66
CA ASP A 26 -0.76 -18.04 -6.40
C ASP A 26 0.51 -17.21 -6.57
N ASP A 27 0.92 -16.96 -7.81
CA ASP A 27 2.11 -16.16 -8.10
C ASP A 27 1.84 -14.69 -7.79
N PHE A 28 2.81 -14.09 -7.11
CA PHE A 28 2.82 -12.64 -6.91
C PHE A 28 3.42 -11.96 -8.12
N VAL A 29 2.74 -10.91 -8.57
CA VAL A 29 3.26 -9.96 -9.55
C VAL A 29 3.66 -8.68 -8.83
N LEU A 30 4.87 -8.19 -9.12
CA LEU A 30 5.32 -6.88 -8.68
C LEU A 30 4.75 -5.80 -9.61
N VAL A 31 4.02 -4.86 -9.02
CA VAL A 31 3.52 -3.66 -9.70
C VAL A 31 4.19 -2.45 -9.07
N SER A 32 4.68 -1.54 -9.92
CA SER A 32 5.23 -0.25 -9.50
C SER A 32 4.88 0.86 -10.47
N GLU A 33 4.83 2.08 -9.95
CA GLU A 33 4.80 3.30 -10.76
C GLU A 33 6.17 3.56 -11.41
N ASP A 34 6.20 4.42 -12.42
CA ASP A 34 7.39 4.76 -13.21
C ASP A 34 8.31 5.76 -12.51
N ASP A 35 7.79 6.55 -11.58
CA ASP A 35 8.50 7.57 -10.81
C ASP A 35 8.98 7.06 -9.44
N ILE A 36 9.31 5.78 -9.33
CA ILE A 36 9.69 5.15 -8.07
C ILE A 36 11.17 5.32 -7.69
N LEU A 37 11.42 5.51 -6.38
CA LEU A 37 12.73 5.38 -5.75
C LEU A 37 12.74 4.17 -4.80
N PHE A 38 13.63 3.22 -5.07
CA PHE A 38 13.82 2.03 -4.24
C PHE A 38 14.83 2.27 -3.11
N SER A 39 14.62 1.60 -1.98
CA SER A 39 15.62 1.54 -0.90
C SER A 39 16.80 0.65 -1.31
N GLU A 40 17.96 0.84 -0.68
CA GLU A 40 19.13 -0.04 -0.84
C GLU A 40 18.84 -1.52 -0.50
N HIS A 41 17.77 -1.80 0.24
CA HIS A 41 17.38 -3.16 0.65
C HIS A 41 16.31 -3.78 -0.24
N PHE A 42 15.89 -3.12 -1.33
CA PHE A 42 14.75 -3.55 -2.13
C PHE A 42 14.90 -4.99 -2.63
N TRP A 43 16.01 -5.31 -3.30
CA TRP A 43 16.26 -6.63 -3.86
C TRP A 43 16.42 -7.71 -2.79
N ASP A 44 17.11 -7.39 -1.70
CA ASP A 44 17.27 -8.33 -0.59
C ASP A 44 15.92 -8.71 0.03
N VAL A 45 15.06 -7.71 0.28
CA VAL A 45 13.73 -7.95 0.84
C VAL A 45 12.84 -8.72 -0.15
N LEU A 46 12.86 -8.36 -1.43
CA LEU A 46 12.08 -9.04 -2.46
C LEU A 46 12.50 -10.52 -2.60
N SER A 47 13.81 -10.81 -2.62
CA SER A 47 14.32 -12.18 -2.72
C SER A 47 13.94 -13.05 -1.51
N LYS A 48 13.74 -12.43 -0.35
CA LYS A 48 13.32 -13.12 0.89
C LYS A 48 11.80 -13.29 0.93
N LEU A 49 11.05 -12.33 0.40
CA LEU A 49 9.61 -12.43 0.20
C LEU A 49 9.24 -13.55 -0.77
N GLU A 50 9.98 -13.67 -1.88
CA GLU A 50 9.78 -14.72 -2.88
C GLU A 50 9.95 -16.14 -2.31
N LYS A 51 10.90 -16.32 -1.39
CA LYS A 51 11.24 -17.63 -0.81
C LYS A 51 10.37 -18.04 0.38
N GLN A 52 9.47 -17.18 0.83
CA GLN A 52 8.64 -17.44 2.01
C GLN A 52 7.15 -17.45 1.65
N THR A 53 6.35 -18.22 2.38
CA THR A 53 4.90 -18.18 2.22
C THR A 53 4.35 -16.85 2.75
N ILE A 54 3.85 -16.01 1.84
CA ILE A 54 3.21 -14.74 2.19
C ILE A 54 1.72 -14.97 2.41
N ASN A 55 1.26 -14.78 3.65
CA ASN A 55 -0.17 -14.81 3.98
C ASN A 55 -0.81 -13.43 3.70
N ALA A 56 -0.90 -13.06 2.42
CA ALA A 56 -1.59 -11.88 1.91
C ALA A 56 -2.03 -12.13 0.46
N ASP A 57 -3.06 -11.42 0.02
CA ASP A 57 -3.45 -11.36 -1.39
C ASP A 57 -2.75 -10.19 -2.11
N LEU A 58 -2.52 -9.11 -1.36
CA LEU A 58 -1.83 -7.91 -1.79
C LEU A 58 -0.88 -7.46 -0.68
N LEU A 59 0.38 -7.20 -1.00
CA LEU A 59 1.38 -6.69 -0.05
C LEU A 59 1.92 -5.35 -0.53
N VAL A 60 1.55 -4.27 0.18
CA VAL A 60 2.04 -2.92 -0.10
C VAL A 60 3.50 -2.80 0.33
N LEU A 61 4.37 -2.39 -0.60
CA LEU A 61 5.82 -2.27 -0.41
C LEU A 61 6.28 -0.81 -0.30
N GLY A 62 5.47 0.13 -0.81
CA GLY A 62 5.78 1.56 -0.83
C GLY A 62 4.64 2.46 -0.38
N GLU A 63 4.95 3.75 -0.26
CA GLU A 63 3.98 4.81 0.00
C GLU A 63 4.27 6.03 -0.87
N SER A 64 3.23 6.78 -1.24
CA SER A 64 3.36 8.08 -1.89
C SER A 64 3.52 9.20 -0.85
N LYS A 65 3.99 10.38 -1.29
CA LYS A 65 4.07 11.59 -0.44
C LYS A 65 4.89 11.39 0.84
N VAL A 66 5.91 10.54 0.77
CA VAL A 66 6.88 10.29 1.84
C VAL A 66 8.29 10.56 1.33
N SER A 67 9.08 11.30 2.11
CA SER A 67 10.44 11.71 1.73
C SER A 67 11.53 10.75 2.20
N SER A 68 11.17 9.62 2.82
CA SER A 68 12.12 8.69 3.42
C SER A 68 11.46 7.35 3.71
N PHE A 69 12.24 6.27 3.61
CA PHE A 69 11.85 4.91 4.02
C PHE A 69 11.63 4.75 5.55
N SER A 70 11.92 5.80 6.34
CA SER A 70 11.87 5.76 7.81
C SER A 70 10.47 5.64 8.39
N CYS A 71 10.31 4.67 9.27
CA CYS A 71 9.03 4.23 9.84
C CYS A 71 8.36 5.21 10.80
N LYS A 72 9.07 6.13 11.50
CA LYS A 72 8.47 6.79 12.69
C LYS A 72 7.22 7.62 12.39
N LYS A 73 7.26 8.47 11.35
CA LYS A 73 6.11 9.30 10.98
C LYS A 73 4.96 8.43 10.48
N ILE A 74 5.30 7.44 9.67
CA ILE A 74 4.34 6.54 9.06
C ILE A 74 3.68 5.66 10.13
N GLU A 75 4.45 5.09 11.05
CA GLU A 75 3.99 4.31 12.20
C GLU A 75 3.05 5.12 13.10
N ILE A 76 3.33 6.41 13.33
CA ILE A 76 2.41 7.26 14.11
C ILE A 76 1.09 7.48 13.37
N LYS A 77 1.16 7.61 12.04
CA LYS A 77 -0.02 7.90 11.22
C LYS A 77 -0.87 6.66 11.01
N ALA A 78 -0.29 5.55 10.60
CA ALA A 78 -0.93 4.26 10.34
C ALA A 78 -0.07 3.13 10.92
N PRO A 79 -0.12 2.93 12.26
CA PRO A 79 0.67 1.88 12.90
C PRO A 79 0.28 0.50 12.39
N LEU A 80 1.27 -0.38 12.26
CA LEU A 80 1.01 -1.82 12.22
C LEU A 80 0.58 -2.32 13.60
N SER A 81 0.11 -3.57 13.66
CA SER A 81 -0.11 -4.27 14.93
C SER A 81 1.20 -4.43 15.74
N LEU A 82 1.10 -5.04 16.92
CA LEU A 82 2.27 -5.38 17.74
C LEU A 82 3.16 -6.39 17.00
N ARG A 83 4.48 -6.29 17.20
CA ARG A 83 5.46 -7.15 16.52
C ARG A 83 5.16 -8.65 16.60
N PRO A 84 4.72 -9.23 17.73
CA PRO A 84 4.39 -10.66 17.80
C PRO A 84 3.24 -11.08 16.87
N LEU A 85 2.35 -10.15 16.54
CA LEU A 85 1.20 -10.38 15.66
C LEU A 85 1.55 -10.12 14.18
N ASN A 86 2.64 -9.42 13.91
CA ASN A 86 3.10 -9.20 12.53
C ASN A 86 3.92 -10.40 12.06
N LYS A 87 3.90 -10.65 10.75
CA LYS A 87 4.75 -11.69 10.15
C LYS A 87 6.12 -11.11 9.86
N LYS A 88 7.17 -11.83 10.25
CA LYS A 88 8.55 -11.43 9.94
C LYS A 88 8.85 -11.71 8.48
N VAL A 89 9.68 -10.87 7.88
CA VAL A 89 10.44 -11.21 6.67
C VAL A 89 11.79 -11.72 7.15
N GLU A 90 12.33 -12.76 6.51
CA GLU A 90 13.65 -13.33 6.82
C GLU A 90 14.82 -12.43 6.37
N TYR A 91 14.69 -11.13 6.62
CA TYR A 91 15.68 -10.10 6.35
C TYR A 91 15.57 -8.99 7.41
N ARG A 92 16.64 -8.80 8.18
CA ARG A 92 16.77 -7.72 9.18
C ARG A 92 15.52 -7.64 10.10
N ASN A 93 14.96 -6.45 10.26
CA ASN A 93 13.81 -6.13 11.10
C ASN A 93 12.51 -5.91 10.29
N PHE A 94 12.45 -6.37 9.05
CA PHE A 94 11.28 -6.22 8.20
C PHE A 94 10.14 -7.12 8.69
N VAL A 95 8.94 -6.56 8.70
CA VAL A 95 7.70 -7.24 9.06
C VAL A 95 6.60 -6.81 8.10
N TYR A 96 5.59 -7.64 7.95
CA TYR A 96 4.36 -7.25 7.27
C TYR A 96 3.14 -7.59 8.12
N GLY A 97 2.11 -6.75 8.02
CA GLY A 97 0.89 -6.90 8.80
C GLY A 97 -0.20 -5.94 8.36
N TYR A 98 -1.34 -5.98 9.05
CA TYR A 98 -2.40 -5.01 8.82
C TYR A 98 -2.08 -3.67 9.50
N PRO A 99 -2.13 -2.55 8.77
CA PRO A 99 -2.11 -1.24 9.39
C PRO A 99 -3.48 -0.92 10.00
N SER A 100 -3.53 0.03 10.93
CA SER A 100 -4.80 0.54 11.47
C SER A 100 -5.73 1.15 10.40
N HIS A 101 -5.14 1.65 9.31
CA HIS A 101 -5.79 2.12 8.09
C HIS A 101 -4.71 2.31 7.02
N TYR A 102 -5.08 2.31 5.75
CA TYR A 102 -4.18 2.61 4.65
C TYR A 102 -4.06 4.13 4.49
N TYR A 103 -2.91 4.69 4.86
CA TYR A 103 -2.67 6.12 4.86
C TYR A 103 -1.67 6.48 3.76
N TYR A 104 -2.12 7.17 2.70
CA TYR A 104 -1.29 7.54 1.54
C TYR A 104 -0.44 6.39 0.99
N ALA A 105 -0.95 5.16 1.04
CA ALA A 105 -0.25 4.03 0.46
C ALA A 105 -0.05 4.26 -1.05
N GLY A 106 -1.05 4.85 -1.72
CA GLY A 106 -1.00 5.05 -3.17
C GLY A 106 -0.79 3.72 -3.90
N THR A 107 -0.35 3.80 -5.15
CA THR A 107 -0.03 2.64 -5.97
C THR A 107 1.45 2.53 -6.33
N VAL A 108 2.31 3.23 -5.57
CA VAL A 108 3.76 3.33 -5.80
C VAL A 108 4.40 1.97 -6.05
N CYS A 109 4.20 1.01 -5.13
CA CYS A 109 4.78 -0.32 -5.24
C CYS A 109 4.05 -1.35 -4.38
N TYR A 110 3.67 -2.48 -4.96
CA TYR A 110 3.06 -3.59 -4.23
C TYR A 110 3.23 -4.92 -4.98
N LEU A 111 3.07 -6.01 -4.24
CA LEU A 111 2.90 -7.36 -4.78
C LEU A 111 1.41 -7.70 -4.77
N ILE A 112 0.91 -8.34 -5.82
CA ILE A 112 -0.47 -8.82 -5.88
C ILE A 112 -0.52 -10.23 -6.46
N LYS A 113 -1.28 -11.14 -5.83
CA LYS A 113 -1.53 -12.46 -6.39
C LYS A 113 -2.43 -12.38 -7.61
N LYS A 114 -2.18 -13.20 -8.63
CA LYS A 114 -3.12 -13.31 -9.77
C LYS A 114 -4.54 -13.72 -9.32
N SER A 115 -4.67 -14.61 -8.35
CA SER A 115 -5.96 -14.98 -7.76
C SER A 115 -6.67 -13.81 -7.05
N ALA A 116 -5.94 -12.82 -6.56
CA ALA A 116 -6.53 -11.60 -6.01
C ALA A 116 -7.09 -10.69 -7.10
N ILE A 117 -6.42 -10.63 -8.26
CA ILE A 117 -6.89 -9.88 -9.43
C ILE A 117 -8.27 -10.39 -9.90
N ALA A 118 -8.47 -11.71 -9.86
CA ALA A 118 -9.74 -12.36 -10.23
C ALA A 118 -10.95 -11.87 -9.41
N LYS A 119 -10.72 -11.31 -8.21
CA LYS A 119 -11.77 -10.81 -7.32
C LYS A 119 -12.26 -9.41 -7.70
N PHE A 120 -11.52 -8.68 -8.54
CA PHE A 120 -11.95 -7.34 -8.95
C PHE A 120 -13.08 -7.41 -10.00
N PRO A 121 -14.01 -6.45 -10.00
CA PRO A 121 -15.09 -6.35 -10.99
C PRO A 121 -14.58 -5.78 -12.33
N ILE A 122 -13.45 -6.29 -12.83
CA ILE A 122 -12.81 -5.83 -14.08
C ILE A 122 -13.09 -6.75 -15.26
N HIS A 123 -13.61 -7.95 -15.00
CA HIS A 123 -13.91 -8.96 -16.02
C HIS A 123 -15.29 -8.75 -16.66
N ASN A 124 -16.14 -7.93 -16.05
CA ASN A 124 -17.45 -7.58 -16.58
C ASN A 124 -17.36 -6.27 -17.38
N ASN A 125 -17.54 -6.34 -18.70
CA ASN A 125 -17.48 -5.17 -19.58
C ASN A 125 -18.67 -4.21 -19.42
N ASN A 126 -19.72 -4.61 -18.69
CA ASN A 126 -20.93 -3.80 -18.50
C ASN A 126 -20.89 -2.89 -17.26
N THR A 127 -19.82 -2.95 -16.45
CA THR A 127 -19.71 -2.16 -15.22
C THR A 127 -18.53 -1.19 -15.32
N LEU A 128 -18.82 0.11 -15.18
CA LEU A 128 -17.78 1.11 -15.00
C LEU A 128 -17.10 0.91 -13.63
N PRO A 129 -15.77 1.09 -13.54
CA PRO A 129 -15.08 1.01 -12.27
C PRO A 129 -15.55 2.14 -11.35
N TYR A 130 -15.98 1.77 -10.15
CA TYR A 130 -16.47 2.67 -9.11
C TYR A 130 -15.48 2.81 -7.93
N TRP A 131 -14.35 2.10 -8.00
CA TRP A 131 -13.30 2.04 -6.97
C TRP A 131 -12.03 2.74 -7.48
N LEU A 132 -11.10 3.06 -6.58
CA LEU A 132 -9.80 3.67 -6.89
C LEU A 132 -8.66 2.68 -6.68
N ALA A 133 -7.60 2.81 -7.48
CA ALA A 133 -6.43 1.90 -7.46
C ALA A 133 -5.76 1.75 -6.09
N ASP A 134 -5.85 2.77 -5.23
CA ASP A 134 -5.26 2.80 -3.89
C ASP A 134 -6.30 2.65 -2.75
N ASP A 135 -7.55 2.30 -3.05
CA ASP A 135 -8.58 2.04 -2.04
C ASP A 135 -8.49 0.61 -1.47
N PHE A 136 -7.38 0.34 -0.81
CA PHE A 136 -7.12 -0.93 -0.13
C PHE A 136 -8.14 -1.26 0.97
N SER A 137 -8.88 -0.27 1.47
CA SER A 137 -9.95 -0.50 2.45
C SER A 137 -11.17 -1.13 1.77
N LEU A 138 -11.56 -0.61 0.61
CA LEU A 138 -12.61 -1.17 -0.23
C LEU A 138 -12.23 -2.57 -0.73
N PHE A 139 -10.97 -2.79 -1.14
CA PHE A 139 -10.51 -4.08 -1.64
C PHE A 139 -10.75 -5.21 -0.62
N TYR A 140 -10.50 -4.94 0.65
CA TYR A 140 -10.84 -5.88 1.70
C TYR A 140 -12.36 -6.03 1.89
N LYS A 141 -13.09 -4.91 2.02
CA LYS A 141 -14.51 -4.92 2.42
C LYS A 141 -15.44 -5.49 1.35
N GLU A 142 -15.19 -5.18 0.09
CA GLU A 142 -16.05 -5.54 -1.03
C GLU A 142 -15.52 -6.72 -1.83
N PHE A 143 -14.20 -6.81 -2.02
CA PHE A 143 -13.60 -7.84 -2.87
C PHE A 143 -12.95 -8.98 -2.06
N GLY A 144 -12.91 -8.89 -0.72
CA GLY A 144 -12.29 -9.91 0.11
C GLY A 144 -10.79 -10.09 -0.14
N ILE A 145 -10.10 -9.02 -0.56
CA ILE A 145 -8.65 -9.01 -0.81
C ILE A 145 -7.93 -8.71 0.50
N LYS A 146 -7.14 -9.69 0.97
CA LYS A 146 -6.32 -9.54 2.17
C LYS A 146 -5.07 -8.70 1.89
N THR A 147 -5.22 -7.39 1.97
CA THR A 147 -4.09 -6.46 1.85
C THR A 147 -3.29 -6.39 3.15
N LYS A 148 -1.97 -6.47 3.08
CA LYS A 148 -1.04 -6.20 4.19
C LYS A 148 -0.01 -5.18 3.76
N MET A 149 0.73 -4.63 4.72
CA MET A 149 1.74 -3.62 4.48
C MET A 149 3.08 -4.02 5.07
N LEU A 150 4.14 -3.88 4.27
CA LEU A 150 5.52 -4.10 4.67
C LEU A 150 6.04 -2.88 5.46
N ARG A 151 6.78 -3.15 6.54
CA ARG A 151 7.52 -2.14 7.32
C ARG A 151 8.91 -2.67 7.71
N PRO A 152 9.98 -1.87 7.56
CA PRO A 152 10.04 -0.61 6.82
C PRO A 152 9.57 -0.73 5.37
N ILE A 153 9.16 0.38 4.75
CA ILE A 153 8.84 0.40 3.31
C ILE A 153 10.15 0.38 2.51
N ILE A 154 10.09 -0.15 1.30
CA ILE A 154 11.26 -0.32 0.42
C ILE A 154 11.13 0.45 -0.89
N ALA A 155 10.04 1.19 -1.05
CA ALA A 155 9.71 1.99 -2.22
C ALA A 155 9.04 3.31 -1.79
N ILE A 156 9.39 4.40 -2.44
CA ILE A 156 8.73 5.70 -2.30
C ILE A 156 8.62 6.36 -3.67
N GLU A 157 7.64 7.23 -3.85
CA GLU A 157 7.60 8.16 -5.00
C GLU A 157 8.88 9.01 -5.00
N ASN A 158 9.52 9.17 -6.15
CA ASN A 158 10.79 9.87 -6.28
C ASN A 158 10.57 11.36 -5.97
N PRO A 159 11.10 11.87 -4.85
CA PRO A 159 10.81 13.23 -4.40
C PRO A 159 11.40 14.32 -5.32
N ILE A 160 12.27 13.94 -6.26
CA ILE A 160 12.88 14.86 -7.23
C ILE A 160 11.97 15.04 -8.45
N LEU A 161 11.17 14.03 -8.77
CA LEU A 161 10.21 14.05 -9.88
C LEU A 161 8.89 14.61 -9.36
N GLU A 162 8.86 15.88 -8.95
CA GLU A 162 7.61 16.50 -8.48
C GLU A 162 6.55 16.48 -9.60
N SER A 163 5.40 15.88 -9.32
CA SER A 163 4.30 15.87 -10.29
C SER A 163 3.84 17.31 -10.56
N ASN A 164 3.70 17.66 -11.84
CA ASN A 164 3.22 18.98 -12.31
C ASN A 164 1.85 19.41 -11.73
N LEU A 165 1.15 18.54 -10.99
CA LEU A 165 -0.16 18.77 -10.40
C LEU A 165 -0.12 19.28 -8.95
N GLU A 166 0.99 19.12 -8.21
CA GLU A 166 1.08 19.59 -6.81
C GLU A 166 1.13 21.13 -6.72
N ASN A 167 1.75 21.79 -7.70
CA ASN A 167 1.86 23.26 -7.73
C ASN A 167 0.51 23.99 -7.79
N ASN A 168 -0.56 23.33 -8.24
CA ASN A 168 -1.90 23.93 -8.30
C ASN A 168 -2.73 23.76 -7.01
N ARG A 169 -2.32 22.91 -6.07
CA ARG A 169 -3.08 22.64 -4.82
C ARG A 169 -2.59 23.44 -3.62
N SER A 170 -1.40 24.01 -3.68
CA SER A 170 -0.78 24.78 -2.59
C SER A 170 -1.38 26.17 -2.38
N ILE A 171 -2.24 26.64 -3.31
CA ILE A 171 -2.80 28.01 -3.31
C ILE A 171 -4.08 28.12 -2.45
N ILE A 172 -4.73 27.02 -2.07
CA ILE A 172 -6.04 27.06 -1.37
C ILE A 172 -6.01 26.20 -0.09
N SER A 173 -5.45 26.71 1.01
CA SER A 173 -5.99 26.46 2.36
C SER A 173 -5.34 27.36 3.42
N PRO A 174 -6.14 28.07 4.26
CA PRO A 174 -5.60 28.76 5.43
C PRO A 174 -5.18 27.71 6.47
N ARG A 175 -3.89 27.67 6.81
CA ARG A 175 -3.28 26.69 7.75
C ARG A 175 -3.68 27.01 9.20
N PRO A 176 -4.44 26.17 9.93
CA PRO A 176 -4.58 26.34 11.37
C PRO A 176 -3.42 25.64 12.12
N LYS A 177 -2.77 26.42 13.00
CA LYS A 177 -1.78 26.09 14.06
C LYS A 177 -1.19 24.66 14.05
N LYS A 178 -0.05 24.51 13.37
CA LYS A 178 0.83 23.32 13.22
C LYS A 178 1.08 22.52 14.52
N TYR A 179 1.08 23.19 15.68
CA TYR A 179 1.35 22.58 16.98
C TYR A 179 0.19 21.73 17.53
N ARG A 180 -1.06 22.22 17.47
CA ARG A 180 -2.24 21.47 17.93
C ARG A 180 -2.43 20.16 17.16
N ARG A 181 -2.17 20.18 15.84
CA ARG A 181 -2.20 18.98 15.00
C ARG A 181 -1.19 17.93 15.45
N LYS A 182 0.07 18.31 15.75
CA LYS A 182 1.11 17.37 16.22
C LYS A 182 0.75 16.68 17.54
N ILE A 183 0.25 17.41 18.52
CA ILE A 183 -0.16 16.85 19.83
C ILE A 183 -1.31 15.87 19.64
N MET A 184 -2.32 16.24 18.85
CA MET A 184 -3.46 15.38 18.57
C MET A 184 -3.07 14.11 17.79
N PHE A 185 -2.03 14.15 16.95
CA PHE A 185 -1.49 12.94 16.30
C PHE A 185 -0.86 11.96 17.30
N LEU A 186 -0.10 12.46 18.27
CA LEU A 186 0.52 11.62 19.30
C LEU A 186 -0.53 11.02 20.25
N LEU A 187 -1.52 11.80 20.66
CA LEU A 187 -2.61 11.33 21.52
C LEU A 187 -3.47 10.23 20.87
N LYS A 188 -3.61 10.25 19.54
CA LYS A 188 -4.37 9.24 18.79
C LYS A 188 -3.59 7.95 18.54
N TYR A 189 -2.27 7.94 18.71
CA TYR A 189 -1.43 6.78 18.45
C TYR A 189 -1.86 5.50 19.20
N PRO A 190 -2.06 5.51 20.54
CA PRO A 190 -2.48 4.30 21.26
C PRO A 190 -3.81 3.74 20.74
N PHE A 191 -4.80 4.59 20.46
CA PHE A 191 -6.08 4.18 19.88
C PHE A 191 -5.90 3.52 18.51
N LYS A 192 -5.08 4.13 17.63
CA LYS A 192 -4.76 3.53 16.32
C LYS A 192 -4.03 2.19 16.47
N LYS A 193 -3.14 2.07 17.45
CA LYS A 193 -2.44 0.81 17.73
C LYS A 193 -3.41 -0.29 18.16
N ILE A 194 -4.38 0.03 19.03
CA ILE A 194 -5.46 -0.89 19.42
C ILE A 194 -6.28 -1.31 18.19
N ILE A 195 -6.65 -0.37 17.32
CA ILE A 195 -7.36 -0.68 16.06
C ILE A 195 -6.54 -1.66 15.21
N ALA A 196 -5.23 -1.42 15.03
CA ALA A 196 -4.38 -2.34 14.27
C ALA A 196 -4.29 -3.75 14.89
N ILE A 197 -4.31 -3.84 16.23
CA ILE A 197 -4.36 -5.13 16.95
C ILE A 197 -5.68 -5.84 16.67
N ILE A 198 -6.80 -5.15 16.85
CA ILE A 198 -8.15 -5.70 16.60
C ILE A 198 -8.27 -6.20 15.16
N ILE A 199 -7.84 -5.40 14.17
CA ILE A 199 -7.87 -5.79 12.76
C ILE A 199 -7.04 -7.07 12.53
N ASN A 200 -5.86 -7.20 13.14
CA ASN A 200 -4.99 -8.36 12.93
C ASN A 200 -5.49 -9.63 13.65
N ILE A 201 -6.35 -9.49 14.67
CA ILE A 201 -6.99 -10.62 15.36
C ILE A 201 -8.24 -11.07 14.58
N LEU A 202 -8.98 -10.13 13.99
CA LEU A 202 -10.25 -10.42 13.31
C LEU A 202 -10.11 -10.84 11.83
N ARG A 203 -8.94 -10.70 11.21
CA ARG A 203 -8.70 -10.96 9.76
C ARG A 203 -7.68 -12.06 9.50
#